data_AF-A0A528BDD7-F1
#
_entry.id   AF-A0A528BDD7-F1
#
_cell.length_a   1.000
_cell.length_b   1.000
_cell.length_c   1.000
_cell.angle_alpha   90.00
_cell.angle_beta   90.00
_cell.angle_gamma   90.00
#
_symmetry.space_group_name_H-M   'P 1'
#
loop_
_entity.id
_entity.type
_entity.pdbx_description
1 polymer ?
#
loop_
_entity_poly.entity_id
_entity_poly.type
_entity_poly.pdbx_seq_one_letter_code
_entity_poly.pdbx_strand_id
1 'polypeptide(L)'
;VFRWARVVADLLRPGGRLYLAEGHPLMFQCDRKAAALEFKHDWRTPIARPLAWNEELTYTGDDRILKHPRYYEWIHPVSDVVNALISAGLTLDFLNEHDTVSWQHFSFAVRAGKDMYGLPENSPKIPMAYSIGATKRSVGKIPYLVTPKAIEGH
;
A
#
# COMPACT_ATOMS: atom_id res chain seq x y z
N VAL A 1 -6.72 8.09 -2.92
CA VAL A 1 -5.26 8.26 -3.06
C VAL A 1 -4.80 9.52 -3.82
N PHE A 2 -5.46 9.97 -4.90
CA PHE A 2 -4.98 11.14 -5.70
C PHE A 2 -4.81 12.46 -4.91
N ARG A 3 -5.78 12.82 -4.05
CA ARG A 3 -5.66 14.00 -3.18
C ARG A 3 -4.47 13.89 -2.21
N TRP A 4 -4.20 12.69 -1.71
CA TRP A 4 -3.05 12.44 -0.84
C TRP A 4 -1.74 12.70 -1.57
N ALA A 5 -1.58 12.18 -2.79
CA ALA A 5 -0.35 12.39 -3.57
C ALA A 5 -0.10 13.88 -3.86
N ARG A 6 -1.15 14.67 -4.10
CA ARG A 6 -1.02 16.13 -4.24
C ARG A 6 -0.49 16.79 -2.96
N VAL A 7 -1.05 16.45 -1.80
CA VAL A 7 -0.56 16.96 -0.51
C VAL A 7 0.91 16.60 -0.30
N VAL A 8 1.31 15.35 -0.59
CA VAL A 8 2.72 14.92 -0.52
C VAL A 8 3.60 15.79 -1.42
N ALA A 9 3.21 15.98 -2.69
CA ALA A 9 3.97 16.79 -3.63
C ALA A 9 4.05 18.26 -3.20
N ASP A 10 2.99 18.85 -2.65
CA ASP A 10 2.94 20.24 -2.19
C ASP A 10 3.87 20.49 -1.00
N LEU A 11 4.01 19.51 -0.10
CA LEU A 11 4.90 19.57 1.07
C LEU A 11 6.38 19.38 0.72
N LEU A 12 6.69 18.81 -0.45
CA LEU A 12 8.07 18.64 -0.90
C LEU A 12 8.60 19.93 -1.56
N ARG A 13 9.80 20.35 -1.15
CA ARG A 13 10.59 21.33 -1.91
C ARG A 13 11.09 20.71 -3.24
N PRO A 14 11.47 21.52 -4.26
CA PRO A 14 12.19 21.00 -5.42
C PRO A 14 13.43 20.18 -5.02
N GLY A 15 13.60 19.00 -5.62
CA GLY A 15 14.59 17.99 -5.27
C GLY A 15 14.22 17.11 -4.06
N GLY A 16 13.09 17.38 -3.39
CA GLY A 16 12.58 16.57 -2.29
C GLY A 16 12.12 15.18 -2.75
N ARG A 17 12.22 14.20 -1.85
CA ARG A 17 11.97 12.78 -2.15
C ARG A 17 10.91 12.20 -1.22
N LEU A 18 10.03 11.39 -1.79
CA LEU A 18 9.15 10.46 -1.09
C LEU A 18 9.82 9.08 -1.09
N TYR A 19 9.84 8.43 0.06
CA TYR A 19 10.02 6.98 0.19
C TYR A 19 8.78 6.41 0.85
N LEU A 20 8.07 5.53 0.15
CA LEU A 20 6.91 4.82 0.66
C LEU A 20 7.27 3.34 0.82
N ALA A 21 6.97 2.74 1.96
CA ALA A 21 6.96 1.30 2.18
C ALA A 21 5.59 0.93 2.75
N GLU A 22 4.91 -0.01 2.10
CA GLU A 22 3.49 -0.30 2.38
C GLU A 22 3.19 -1.79 2.14
N GLY A 23 2.17 -2.32 2.81
CA GLY A 23 1.66 -3.66 2.55
C GLY A 23 1.06 -3.77 1.15
N HIS A 24 1.22 -4.92 0.51
CA HIS A 24 0.82 -5.06 -0.88
C HIS A 24 -0.71 -5.26 -1.01
N PRO A 25 -1.39 -4.59 -1.96
CA PRO A 25 -2.82 -4.77 -2.18
C PRO A 25 -3.24 -6.20 -2.51
N LEU A 26 -2.36 -7.01 -3.09
CA LEU A 26 -2.62 -8.45 -3.28
C LEU A 26 -2.72 -9.20 -1.96
N MET A 27 -1.82 -8.90 -1.01
CA MET A 27 -1.87 -9.47 0.33
C MET A 27 -3.18 -9.10 1.03
N PHE A 28 -3.60 -7.83 0.93
CA PHE A 28 -4.86 -7.36 1.52
C PHE A 28 -6.12 -7.96 0.89
N GLN A 29 -6.05 -8.54 -0.31
CA GLN A 29 -7.18 -9.29 -0.88
C GLN A 29 -7.42 -10.62 -0.18
N CYS A 30 -6.39 -11.17 0.47
CA CYS A 30 -6.44 -12.49 1.06
C CYS A 30 -7.08 -12.47 2.46
N ASP A 31 -7.76 -13.55 2.85
CA ASP A 31 -8.26 -13.70 4.20
C ASP A 31 -7.10 -13.92 5.19
N ARG A 32 -6.81 -12.91 6.00
CA ARG A 32 -5.78 -12.96 7.04
C ARG A 32 -5.98 -14.10 8.07
N LYS A 33 -7.22 -14.59 8.23
CA LYS A 33 -7.58 -15.65 9.21
C LYS A 33 -7.64 -17.05 8.61
N ALA A 34 -7.57 -17.19 7.28
CA ALA A 34 -7.56 -18.49 6.62
C ALA A 34 -6.28 -19.26 6.97
N ALA A 35 -6.31 -20.59 6.83
CA ALA A 35 -5.16 -21.46 7.08
C ALA A 35 -4.16 -21.51 5.91
N ALA A 36 -4.52 -20.90 4.77
CA ALA A 36 -3.72 -20.80 3.56
C ALA A 36 -4.13 -19.54 2.78
N LEU A 37 -3.44 -19.25 1.67
CA LEU A 37 -3.82 -18.15 0.79
C LEU A 37 -5.20 -18.39 0.17
N GLU A 38 -6.15 -17.52 0.51
CA GLU A 38 -7.52 -17.53 0.00
C GLU A 38 -7.95 -16.10 -0.30
N PHE A 39 -8.39 -15.82 -1.52
CA PHE A 39 -8.92 -14.50 -1.86
C PHE A 39 -10.32 -14.31 -1.26
N LYS A 40 -10.50 -13.17 -0.59
CA LYS A 40 -11.76 -12.81 0.09
C LYS A 40 -12.27 -11.42 -0.29
N HIS A 41 -11.38 -10.54 -0.73
CA HIS A 41 -11.72 -9.16 -1.05
C HIS A 41 -11.39 -8.84 -2.51
N ASP A 42 -12.15 -7.90 -3.08
CA ASP A 42 -11.85 -7.33 -4.39
C ASP A 42 -10.50 -6.61 -4.37
N TRP A 43 -9.78 -6.63 -5.49
CA TRP A 43 -8.49 -5.95 -5.64
C TRP A 43 -8.52 -4.42 -5.48
N ARG A 44 -9.71 -3.82 -5.59
CA ARG A 44 -9.97 -2.41 -5.29
C ARG A 44 -11.25 -2.29 -4.46
N THR A 45 -11.19 -1.54 -3.37
CA THR A 45 -12.38 -1.23 -2.57
C THR A 45 -13.13 -0.01 -3.11
N PRO A 46 -14.43 -0.10 -3.44
CA PRO A 46 -15.23 1.06 -3.83
C PRO A 46 -15.30 2.09 -2.69
N ILE A 47 -15.26 3.39 -3.02
CA ILE A 47 -15.27 4.47 -2.02
C ILE A 47 -16.48 4.34 -1.08
N ALA A 48 -17.66 4.06 -1.62
CA ALA A 48 -18.91 3.94 -0.87
C ALA A 48 -19.04 2.64 -0.05
N ARG A 49 -18.17 1.65 -0.26
CA ARG A 49 -18.26 0.32 0.35
C ARG A 49 -16.91 -0.12 0.92
N PRO A 50 -16.43 0.50 2.02
CA PRO A 50 -15.20 0.11 2.68
C PRO A 50 -15.24 -1.33 3.21
N LEU A 51 -14.06 -1.91 3.40
CA LEU A 51 -13.90 -3.07 4.29
C LEU A 51 -14.09 -2.59 5.73
N ALA A 52 -14.92 -3.29 6.50
CA ALA A 52 -15.18 -2.94 7.89
C ALA A 52 -14.60 -4.02 8.80
N TRP A 53 -13.76 -3.58 9.73
CA TRP A 53 -13.09 -4.45 10.69
C TRP A 53 -13.53 -4.12 12.10
N ASN A 54 -13.44 -5.11 12.97
CA ASN A 54 -13.65 -4.95 14.40
C ASN A 54 -12.53 -5.70 15.12
N GLU A 55 -11.49 -4.98 15.54
CA GLU A 55 -10.36 -5.55 16.25
C GLU A 55 -10.10 -4.80 17.55
N GLU A 56 -9.96 -5.56 18.63
CA GLU A 56 -9.78 -5.00 19.96
C GLU A 56 -8.32 -4.62 20.24
N LEU A 57 -7.39 -5.02 19.37
CA LEU A 57 -5.95 -4.82 19.51
C LEU A 57 -5.36 -4.16 18.27
N THR A 58 -4.23 -3.48 18.45
CA THR A 58 -3.48 -2.83 17.37
C THR A 58 -2.61 -3.85 16.62
N TYR A 59 -2.38 -3.63 15.33
CA TYR A 59 -1.42 -4.42 14.55
C TYR A 59 0.04 -4.20 14.99
N THR A 60 0.31 -3.23 15.87
CA THR A 60 1.65 -2.92 16.38
C THR A 60 2.09 -3.84 17.53
N GLY A 61 1.25 -4.79 17.95
CA GLY A 61 1.54 -5.69 19.07
C GLY A 61 1.45 -5.00 20.44
N ASP A 62 0.74 -3.87 20.54
CA ASP A 62 0.40 -3.24 21.81
C ASP A 62 -0.84 -3.95 22.40
N ASP A 63 -0.72 -4.47 23.62
CA ASP A 63 -1.76 -5.21 24.35
C ASP A 63 -2.90 -4.31 24.86
N ARG A 64 -2.82 -2.99 24.64
CA ARG A 64 -3.90 -2.06 25.01
C ARG A 64 -5.15 -2.30 24.18
N ILE A 65 -6.27 -2.56 24.88
CA ILE A 65 -7.58 -2.68 24.27
C ILE A 65 -8.01 -1.33 23.65
N LEU A 66 -8.33 -1.35 22.36
CA LEU A 66 -8.80 -0.20 21.63
C LEU A 66 -10.19 0.22 22.10
N LYS A 67 -10.31 1.47 22.57
CA LYS A 67 -11.60 2.10 22.95
C LYS A 67 -12.59 2.17 21.78
N HIS A 68 -12.08 2.20 20.55
CA HIS A 68 -12.86 2.20 19.31
C HIS A 68 -12.32 1.12 18.37
N PRO A 69 -12.78 -0.14 18.51
CA PRO A 69 -12.21 -1.29 17.80
C PRO A 69 -12.64 -1.36 16.33
N ARG A 70 -13.67 -0.58 15.94
CA ARG A 70 -14.17 -0.55 14.58
C ARG A 70 -13.38 0.43 13.73
N TYR A 71 -12.81 -0.07 12.64
CA TYR A 71 -12.14 0.74 11.63
C TYR A 71 -12.53 0.31 10.23
N TYR A 72 -12.23 1.18 9.26
CA TYR A 72 -12.58 0.98 7.86
C TYR A 72 -11.32 1.08 7.00
N GLU A 73 -11.20 0.18 6.03
CA GLU A 73 -10.08 0.14 5.12
C GLU A 73 -10.53 0.15 3.66
N TRP A 74 -9.66 0.70 2.83
CA TRP A 74 -9.79 0.68 1.38
C TRP A 74 -8.50 0.11 0.79
N ILE A 75 -8.64 -0.96 0.02
CA ILE A 75 -7.55 -1.49 -0.79
C ILE A 75 -7.36 -0.55 -1.97
N HIS A 76 -6.19 0.09 -2.02
CA HIS A 76 -5.75 0.91 -3.13
C HIS A 76 -4.74 0.14 -3.97
N PRO A 77 -5.08 -0.23 -5.22
CA PRO A 77 -4.13 -0.89 -6.11
C PRO A 77 -2.84 -0.09 -6.29
N VAL A 78 -1.73 -0.79 -6.52
CA VAL A 78 -0.42 -0.15 -6.79
C VAL A 78 -0.53 0.82 -7.96
N SER A 79 -1.32 0.49 -8.97
CA SER A 79 -1.57 1.37 -10.12
C SER A 79 -2.22 2.70 -9.73
N ASP A 80 -3.12 2.74 -8.75
CA ASP A 80 -3.72 3.98 -8.28
C ASP A 80 -2.70 4.85 -7.53
N VAL A 81 -1.85 4.23 -6.72
CA VAL A 81 -0.77 4.93 -5.98
C VAL A 81 0.26 5.50 -6.96
N VAL A 82 0.73 4.68 -7.91
CA VAL A 82 1.68 5.07 -8.96
C VAL A 82 1.14 6.22 -9.79
N ASN A 83 -0.08 6.10 -10.32
CA ASN A 83 -0.68 7.14 -11.15
C ASN A 83 -1.00 8.41 -10.36
N ALA A 84 -1.34 8.30 -9.06
CA ALA A 84 -1.53 9.45 -8.19
C ALA A 84 -0.24 10.25 -8.00
N LEU A 85 0.89 9.59 -7.77
CA LEU A 85 2.19 10.24 -7.64
C LEU A 85 2.63 10.91 -8.95
N ILE A 86 2.50 10.20 -10.07
CA ILE A 86 2.80 10.75 -11.41
C ILE A 86 1.92 11.97 -11.69
N SER A 87 0.61 11.87 -11.45
CA SER A 87 -0.34 12.98 -11.67
C SER A 87 -0.10 14.17 -10.74
N ALA A 88 0.55 13.97 -9.59
CA ALA A 88 0.97 15.03 -8.69
C ALA A 88 2.30 15.70 -9.12
N GLY A 89 2.89 15.28 -10.24
CA GLY A 89 4.14 15.85 -10.78
C GLY A 89 5.41 15.26 -10.17
N LEU A 90 5.32 14.15 -9.44
CA LEU A 90 6.48 13.42 -8.96
C LEU A 90 7.00 12.49 -10.06
N THR A 91 8.32 12.36 -10.16
CA THR A 91 8.95 11.35 -11.01
C THR A 91 9.28 10.12 -10.18
N LEU A 92 8.85 8.94 -10.61
CA LEU A 92 9.24 7.69 -9.96
C LEU A 92 10.74 7.43 -10.18
N ASP A 93 11.42 7.08 -9.09
CA ASP A 93 12.82 6.65 -9.09
C ASP A 93 12.89 5.11 -9.12
N PHE A 94 12.01 4.44 -8.37
CA PHE A 94 11.88 2.99 -8.35
C PHE A 94 10.49 2.55 -7.85
N LEU A 95 10.13 1.31 -8.18
CA LEU A 95 9.04 0.52 -7.59
C LEU A 95 9.58 -0.90 -7.37
N ASN A 96 9.55 -1.38 -6.13
CA ASN A 96 9.97 -2.74 -5.79
C ASN A 96 8.83 -3.47 -5.07
N GLU A 97 8.72 -4.77 -5.31
CA GLU A 97 7.81 -5.67 -4.58
C GLU A 97 8.63 -6.62 -3.70
N HIS A 98 8.10 -6.96 -2.54
CA HIS A 98 8.76 -7.77 -1.52
C HIS A 98 7.86 -8.93 -1.11
N ASP A 99 8.44 -10.09 -0.87
CA ASP A 99 7.75 -11.31 -0.42
C ASP A 99 7.67 -11.42 1.11
N THR A 100 8.06 -10.36 1.82
CA THR A 100 7.99 -10.25 3.28
C THR A 100 7.42 -8.90 3.71
N VAL A 101 6.91 -8.83 4.94
CA VAL A 101 6.32 -7.63 5.54
C VAL A 101 6.66 -7.55 7.03
N SER A 102 6.64 -6.36 7.63
CA SER A 102 7.14 -6.11 9.00
C SER A 102 6.18 -6.48 10.14
N TRP A 103 5.04 -7.08 9.83
CA TRP A 103 4.07 -7.58 10.83
C TRP A 103 3.51 -8.93 10.40
N GLN A 104 2.99 -9.70 11.35
CA GLN A 104 2.38 -10.99 11.05
C GLN A 104 0.99 -10.80 10.44
N HIS A 105 0.90 -10.58 9.12
CA HIS A 105 -0.39 -10.36 8.48
C HIS A 105 -1.29 -11.61 8.48
N PHE A 106 -0.75 -12.75 8.06
CA PHE A 106 -1.46 -14.03 8.08
C PHE A 106 -1.19 -14.79 9.38
N SER A 107 -2.20 -15.46 9.92
CA SER A 107 -2.05 -16.34 11.09
C SER A 107 -0.98 -17.43 10.89
N PHE A 108 -0.84 -17.93 9.66
CA PHE A 108 0.13 -18.95 9.26
C PHE A 108 1.47 -18.40 8.72
N ALA A 109 1.66 -17.07 8.72
CA ALA A 109 2.95 -16.49 8.32
C ALA A 109 4.05 -16.88 9.31
N VAL A 110 5.26 -17.05 8.79
CA VAL A 110 6.46 -17.44 9.55
C VAL A 110 7.46 -16.28 9.60
N ARG A 111 8.31 -16.25 10.63
CA ARG A 111 9.39 -15.25 10.71
C ARG A 111 10.37 -15.44 9.56
N ALA A 112 10.71 -14.35 8.88
CA ALA A 112 11.59 -14.30 7.73
C ALA A 112 12.71 -13.27 7.96
N GLY A 113 13.51 -13.48 9.01
CA GLY A 113 14.55 -12.56 9.45
C GLY A 113 14.15 -11.75 10.68
N LYS A 114 14.85 -10.63 10.91
CA LYS A 114 14.60 -9.75 12.05
C LYS A 114 13.36 -8.90 11.80
N ASP A 115 12.33 -9.07 12.63
CA ASP A 115 11.10 -8.27 12.61
C ASP A 115 10.33 -8.32 11.27
N MET A 116 10.55 -9.37 10.48
CA MET A 116 9.89 -9.60 9.19
C MET A 116 9.16 -10.94 9.19
N TYR A 117 8.07 -10.99 8.43
CA TYR A 117 7.22 -12.16 8.24
C TYR A 117 7.06 -12.46 6.75
N GLY A 118 7.08 -13.74 6.41
CA GLY A 118 6.85 -14.24 5.06
C GLY A 118 5.95 -15.47 5.08
N LEU A 119 5.60 -15.97 3.89
CA LEU A 119 4.86 -17.21 3.77
C LEU A 119 5.77 -18.43 4.00
N PRO A 120 5.23 -19.57 4.51
CA PRO A 120 5.99 -20.81 4.63
C PRO A 120 6.72 -21.19 3.34
N GLU A 121 7.83 -21.90 3.46
CA GLU A 121 8.68 -22.28 2.31
C GLU A 121 7.88 -23.08 1.25
N ASN A 122 7.01 -23.98 1.70
CA ASN A 122 6.18 -24.82 0.84
C ASN A 122 4.90 -24.13 0.31
N SER A 123 4.74 -22.83 0.51
CA SER A 123 3.58 -22.05 0.03
C SER A 123 3.95 -21.24 -1.22
N PRO A 124 3.00 -21.02 -2.16
CA PRO A 124 3.17 -20.05 -3.22
C PRO A 124 3.56 -18.68 -2.65
N LYS A 125 4.54 -18.02 -3.24
CA LYS A 125 4.95 -16.67 -2.84
C LYS A 125 4.07 -15.63 -3.54
N ILE A 126 3.71 -14.58 -2.81
CA ILE A 126 3.02 -13.42 -3.34
C ILE A 126 3.75 -12.15 -2.88
N PRO A 127 3.64 -11.03 -3.61
CA PRO A 127 3.99 -9.73 -3.06
C PRO A 127 3.22 -9.47 -1.76
N MET A 128 3.96 -9.31 -0.66
CA MET A 128 3.45 -9.00 0.67
C MET A 128 3.62 -7.51 1.01
N ALA A 129 4.63 -6.86 0.44
CA ALA A 129 4.85 -5.43 0.57
C ALA A 129 5.37 -4.84 -0.76
N TYR A 130 5.36 -3.53 -0.87
CA TYR A 130 6.04 -2.81 -1.95
C TYR A 130 6.70 -1.54 -1.43
N SER A 131 7.70 -1.04 -2.15
CA SER A 131 8.29 0.27 -1.90
C SER A 131 8.38 1.12 -3.15
N ILE A 132 8.12 2.42 -2.97
CA ILE A 132 8.20 3.43 -4.04
C ILE A 132 9.14 4.54 -3.61
N GLY A 133 10.08 4.88 -4.48
CA GLY A 133 10.84 6.12 -4.42
C GLY A 133 10.32 7.09 -5.47
N ALA A 134 10.07 8.32 -5.10
CA ALA A 134 9.68 9.36 -6.05
C ALA A 134 10.28 10.72 -5.69
N THR A 135 10.69 11.48 -6.70
CA THR A 135 11.34 12.79 -6.52
C THR A 135 10.53 13.91 -7.16
N LYS A 136 10.34 15.02 -6.44
CA LYS A 136 9.81 16.28 -6.99
C LYS A 136 10.94 16.99 -7.72
N ARG A 137 11.10 16.72 -9.01
CA ARG A 137 12.15 17.38 -9.80
C ARG A 137 11.87 18.88 -9.90
N SER A 138 12.92 19.69 -9.92
CA SER A 138 12.78 21.13 -10.20
C SER A 138 12.13 21.32 -11.57
N VAL A 139 11.42 22.44 -11.76
CA VAL A 139 10.80 22.79 -13.05
C VAL A 139 11.93 23.03 -14.07
N GLY A 140 12.35 21.95 -14.72
CA GLY A 140 13.38 21.89 -15.74
C GLY A 140 13.08 20.68 -16.62
N LYS A 141 12.56 20.95 -17.82
CA LYS A 141 12.13 20.02 -18.90
C LYS A 141 12.03 18.55 -18.48
N ILE A 142 10.83 18.13 -18.08
CA ILE A 142 10.46 16.71 -18.13
C ILE A 142 10.30 16.35 -19.62
N PRO A 143 11.07 15.38 -20.17
CA PRO A 143 11.01 15.05 -21.60
C PRO A 143 9.70 14.38 -22.03
N TYR A 144 8.85 13.98 -21.10
CA TYR A 144 7.55 13.35 -21.38
C TYR A 144 6.46 14.00 -20.52
N LEU A 145 5.74 14.95 -21.10
CA LEU A 145 4.44 15.39 -20.57
C LEU A 145 3.44 14.27 -20.89
N VAL A 146 3.17 13.40 -19.91
CA VAL A 146 1.98 12.55 -19.97
C VAL A 146 0.81 13.42 -19.52
N THR A 147 0.03 13.91 -20.47
CA THR A 147 -1.25 14.57 -20.16
C THR A 147 -2.16 13.52 -19.53
N PRO A 148 -2.57 13.65 -18.25
CA PRO A 148 -3.48 12.69 -17.65
C PRO A 148 -4.79 12.69 -18.43
N LYS A 149 -5.19 11.51 -18.93
CA LYS A 149 -6.51 11.36 -19.54
C LYS A 149 -7.53 11.52 -18.41
N ALA A 150 -8.46 12.47 -18.57
CA ALA A 150 -9.58 12.60 -17.64
C ALA A 150 -10.37 11.29 -17.66
N ILE A 151 -10.38 10.56 -16.54
CA ILE A 151 -11.28 9.44 -16.34
C ILE A 151 -12.53 10.03 -15.69
N GLU A 152 -13.55 10.29 -16.51
CA GLU A 152 -14.89 10.56 -16.00
C GLU A 152 -15.49 9.25 -15.49
N GLY A 153 -15.91 9.24 -14.23
CA GLY A 153 -16.80 8.22 -13.67
C GLY A 153 -16.13 6.91 -13.20
N HIS A 154 -15.53 6.95 -12.00
CA HIS A 154 -15.40 5.79 -11.11
C HIS A 154 -15.66 6.20 -9.66
#